data_AF-A0A1Q2GXF6-F1
#
_entry.id   AF-A0A1Q2GXF6-F1
#
_cell.length_a   1.000
_cell.length_b   1.000
_cell.length_c   1.000
_cell.angle_alpha   90.00
_cell.angle_beta   90.00
_cell.angle_gamma   90.00
#
_symmetry.space_group_name_H-M   'P 1'
#
loop_
_entity.id
_entity.type
_entity.pdbx_description
1 polymer ?
#
loop_
_entity_poly.entity_id
_entity_poly.type
_entity_poly.pdbx_seq_one_letter_code
_entity_poly.pdbx_strand_id
1 'polypeptide(L)' 'MNIILIAYLIIFALFGTAASYFVRYIYAYWVLKTMPMKYIIKAGICVVMVIVISALIPYLS' A
#
# COMPACT_ATOMS: atom_id res chain seq x y z
N MET A 1 10.09 -20.04 9.78
CA MET A 1 10.10 -18.97 10.82
C MET A 1 10.81 -17.68 10.44
N ASN A 2 11.70 -17.61 9.43
CA ASN A 2 12.36 -16.36 9.05
C ASN A 2 11.64 -15.60 7.90
N ILE A 3 11.19 -16.34 6.88
CA ILE A 3 10.57 -15.76 5.66
C ILE A 3 9.19 -15.13 5.91
N ILE A 4 8.40 -15.72 6.80
CA ILE A 4 7.06 -15.20 7.16
C ILE A 4 7.19 -13.87 7.90
N LEU A 5 8.17 -13.73 8.81
CA LEU A 5 8.43 -12.47 9.51
C LEU A 5 8.85 -11.36 8.53
N ILE A 6 9.71 -11.69 7.56
CA ILE A 6 10.13 -10.77 6.51
C ILE A 6 8.94 -10.33 5.66
N ALA A 7 8.03 -11.24 5.31
CA ALA A 7 6.80 -10.92 4.57
C ALA A 7 5.91 -9.93 5.34
N TYR A 8 5.72 -10.12 6.65
CA TYR A 8 4.99 -9.16 7.48
C TYR A 8 5.67 -7.79 7.58
N LEU A 9 7.01 -7.76 7.63
CA LEU A 9 7.78 -6.52 7.63
C LEU A 9 7.62 -5.74 6.32
N ILE A 10 7.62 -6.45 5.19
CA ILE A 10 7.36 -5.89 3.87
C ILE A 10 5.93 -5.35 3.77
N ILE A 11 4.92 -6.09 4.26
CA ILE A 11 3.53 -5.64 4.31
C ILE A 11 3.41 -4.36 5.13
N PHE A 12 4.05 -4.28 6.30
CA PHE A 12 4.04 -3.09 7.14
C PHE A 12 4.63 -1.86 6.42
N ALA A 13 5.77 -2.03 5.73
CA ALA A 13 6.39 -0.96 4.94
C ALA A 13 5.50 -0.50 3.76
N LEU A 14 4.87 -1.44 3.04
CA LEU A 14 3.92 -1.16 1.96
C LEU A 14 2.68 -0.42 2.48
N PHE A 15 2.21 -0.74 3.68
CA PHE A 15 1.07 -0.07 4.28
C PHE A 15 1.41 1.39 4.65
N GLY A 16 2.59 1.64 5.22
CA GLY A 16 3.05 2.99 5.54
C GLY A 16 3.24 3.88 4.31
N THR A 17 3.76 3.30 3.22
CA THR A 17 3.89 4.02 1.94
C THR A 17 2.53 4.31 1.32
N ALA A 18 1.60 3.35 1.31
CA ALA A 18 0.23 3.55 0.85
C ALA A 18 -0.50 4.66 1.62
N ALA A 19 -0.40 4.68 2.95
CA ALA A 19 -0.98 5.71 3.81
C ALA A 19 -0.41 7.12 3.49
N SER A 20 0.90 7.20 3.25
CA SER A 20 1.54 8.46 2.86
C SER A 20 1.04 9.00 1.51
N TYR A 21 0.83 8.13 0.53
CA TYR A 21 0.22 8.51 -0.75
C TYR A 21 -1.26 8.87 -0.62
N PHE A 22 -1.98 8.20 0.28
CA PHE A 22 -3.39 8.48 0.56
C PHE A 22 -3.58 9.86 1.21
N VAL A 23 -2.76 10.22 2.20
CA VAL A 23 -2.78 11.56 2.83
C VAL A 23 -2.45 12.66 1.82
N ARG A 24 -1.44 12.45 0.96
CA ARG A 24 -1.12 13.40 -0.12
C ARG A 24 -2.26 13.56 -1.12
N TYR A 25 -2.99 12.47 -1.41
CA TYR A 25 -4.17 12.52 -2.26
C TYR A 25 -5.30 13.33 -1.61
N ILE A 26 -5.63 13.06 -0.33
CA ILE A 26 -6.64 13.82 0.42
C ILE A 26 -6.26 15.30 0.47
N TYR A 27 -4.99 15.62 0.73
CA TYR A 27 -4.51 16.99 0.76
C TYR A 27 -4.68 17.68 -0.60
N ALA A 28 -4.28 17.03 -1.70
CA ALA A 28 -4.45 17.58 -3.04
C ALA A 28 -5.94 17.71 -3.44
N TYR A 29 -6.78 16.76 -3.03
CA TYR A 29 -8.21 16.76 -3.30
C TYR A 29 -8.93 17.90 -2.56
N TRP A 30 -8.61 18.09 -1.27
CA TRP A 30 -9.31 19.05 -0.42
C TRP A 30 -8.76 20.48 -0.54
N VAL A 31 -7.44 20.63 -0.68
CA VAL A 31 -6.77 21.95 -0.75
C VAL A 31 -6.64 22.43 -2.20
N LEU A 32 -6.17 21.59 -3.12
CA LEU A 32 -5.92 21.99 -4.51
C LEU A 32 -7.14 21.84 -5.42
N LYS A 33 -8.25 21.21 -4.99
CA LYS A 33 -9.45 20.88 -5.81
C LYS A 33 -9.13 20.20 -7.15
N THR A 34 -7.94 19.63 -7.29
CA THR A 34 -7.53 18.86 -8.46
C THR A 34 -7.65 17.39 -8.09
N MET A 35 -8.12 16.55 -9.01
CA MET A 35 -8.10 15.10 -8.84
C MET A 35 -6.87 14.53 -9.54
N PRO A 36 -5.67 14.52 -8.93
CA PRO A 36 -4.54 13.81 -9.50
C PRO A 36 -4.77 12.30 -9.31
N MET A 37 -5.48 11.69 -10.25
CA MET A 37 -5.76 10.24 -10.29
C MET A 37 -4.46 9.40 -10.16
N LYS A 38 -3.32 9.95 -10.59
CA LYS A 38 -1.99 9.32 -10.47
C LYS A 38 -1.62 8.90 -9.05
N TYR A 39 -2.02 9.62 -8.00
CA TYR A 39 -1.66 9.26 -6.62
C TYR A 39 -2.57 8.18 -6.03
N ILE A 40 -3.87 8.22 -6.35
CA ILE A 40 -4.82 7.17 -5.96
C ILE A 40 -4.48 5.84 -6.62
N ILE A 41 -4.09 5.87 -7.90
CA ILE A 41 -3.73 4.67 -8.65
C ILE A 41 -2.48 4.02 -8.03
N LYS A 42 -1.47 4.82 -7.67
CA LYS A 42 -0.25 4.32 -7.00
C LYS A 42 -0.54 3.75 -5.61
N ALA A 43 -1.39 4.39 -4.82
CA ALA A 43 -1.82 3.88 -3.52
C ALA A 43 -2.59 2.55 -3.68
N GLY A 44 -3.50 2.48 -4.65
CA GLY A 44 -4.24 1.27 -5.01
C GLY A 44 -3.31 0.11 -5.40
N ILE A 45 -2.30 0.37 -6.24
CA ILE A 45 -1.31 -0.64 -6.63
C ILE A 45 -0.53 -1.17 -5.41
N CYS A 46 -0.16 -0.31 -4.46
CA CYS A 46 0.50 -0.75 -3.22
C CYS A 46 -0.40 -1.66 -2.38
N VAL A 47 -1.70 -1.33 -2.27
CA VAL A 47 -2.68 -2.15 -1.56
C VAL A 47 -2.90 -3.50 -2.26
N VAL A 48 -2.98 -3.52 -3.59
CA VAL A 48 -3.09 -4.76 -4.37
C VAL A 48 -1.86 -5.64 -4.16
N MET A 49 -0.65 -5.08 -4.14
CA MET A 49 0.57 -5.83 -3.81
C MET A 49 0.52 -6.45 -2.41
N VAL A 50 0.03 -5.73 -1.41
CA VAL A 50 -0.14 -6.28 -0.05
C VAL A 50 -1.09 -7.46 -0.03
N ILE A 51 -2.22 -7.37 -0.76
CA ILE A 51 -3.21 -8.45 -0.85
C ILE A 51 -2.60 -9.70 -1.48
N VAL A 52 -1.83 -9.55 -2.56
CA VAL A 52 -1.15 -10.66 -3.23
C VAL A 52 -0.14 -11.34 -2.30
N ILE A 53 0.69 -10.55 -1.59
CA ILE A 53 1.65 -11.09 -0.63
C ILE A 53 0.92 -11.82 0.50
N SER A 54 -0.15 -11.23 1.04
CA SER A 54 -0.96 -11.84 2.10
C SER A 54 -1.62 -13.16 1.66
N ALA A 55 -2.06 -13.25 0.41
CA ALA A 55 -2.63 -14.48 -0.15
C ALA A 55 -1.57 -15.56 -0.42
N LEU A 56 -0.31 -15.18 -0.61
CA LEU A 56 0.80 -16.08 -0.85
C LEU A 56 1.41 -16.66 0.45
N ILE A 57 1.29 -15.96 1.57
CA ILE A 57 1.72 -16.43 2.90
C ILE A 57 1.22 -17.85 3.25
N PRO A 58 -0.07 -18.20 3.09
CA PRO A 58 -0.57 -19.56 3.38
C PRO A 58 -0.08 -20.63 2.41
N TYR A 59 0.48 -20.27 1.26
CA TYR A 59 1.14 -21.23 0.35
C TYR A 59 2.62 -21.45 0.71
N LEU A 60 3.19 -20.58 1.56
CA LEU A 60 4.56 -20.65 2.05
C LEU A 60 4.67 -21.31 3.44
N SER A 61 3.54 -21.66 4.06
CA SER A 61 3.44 -22.31 5.38
C SER A 61 3.52 -23.82 5.28
#